data_AF-A0AAV4JIM4-F1
#
_entry.id   AF-A0AAV4JIM4-F1
#
_cell.length_a   1.000
_cell.length_b   1.000
_cell.length_c   1.000
_cell.angle_alpha   90.00
_cell.angle_beta   90.00
_cell.angle_gamma   90.00
#
_symmetry.space_group_name_H-M   'P 1'
#
loop_
_entity.id
_entity.type
_entity.pdbx_description
1 polymer ?
#
loop_
_entity_poly.entity_id
_entity_poly.type
_entity_poly.pdbx_seq_one_letter_code
_entity_poly.pdbx_strand_id
1 'polypeptide(L)' 'MTATYYVHNVLSHVKSAINEQRPKDGLARRNFDRIIDLEIAVNSELQTIPEKDYQGVFRKWQIRLKRCTESHGEYFEGL' A
#
# COMPACT_ATOMS: atom_id res chain seq x y z
N MET A 1 -18.69 6.37 -16.98
CA MET A 1 -18.11 6.47 -15.62
C MET A 1 -16.61 6.59 -15.76
N THR A 2 -16.08 7.74 -15.40
CA THR A 2 -14.83 8.31 -15.90
C THR A 2 -13.63 7.88 -15.06
N ALA A 3 -12.45 7.83 -15.69
CA ALA A 3 -11.17 7.33 -15.19
C ALA A 3 -10.76 7.76 -13.76
N THR A 4 -11.38 8.81 -13.21
CA THR A 4 -11.25 9.24 -11.82
C THR A 4 -11.64 8.18 -10.80
N TYR A 5 -12.65 7.33 -11.08
CA TYR A 5 -13.03 6.24 -10.16
C TYR A 5 -11.95 5.15 -10.08
N TYR A 6 -11.33 4.83 -11.23
CA TYR A 6 -10.26 3.84 -11.33
C TYR A 6 -8.98 4.32 -10.62
N VAL A 7 -8.63 5.61 -10.80
CA VAL A 7 -7.49 6.23 -10.11
C VAL A 7 -7.74 6.30 -8.60
N HIS A 8 -8.95 6.65 -8.16
CA HIS A 8 -9.28 6.67 -6.73
C HIS A 8 -9.20 5.28 -6.10
N ASN A 9 -9.68 4.24 -6.81
CA ASN A 9 -9.56 2.86 -6.35
C ASN A 9 -8.12 2.37 -6.36
N VAL A 10 -7.33 2.62 -7.40
CA VAL A 10 -5.90 2.26 -7.40
C VAL A 10 -5.16 2.97 -6.26
N LEU A 11 -5.43 4.25 -6.03
CA LEU A 11 -4.86 4.99 -4.90
C LEU A 11 -5.32 4.42 -3.55
N SER A 12 -6.59 4.00 -3.43
CA SER A 12 -7.11 3.35 -2.22
C SER A 12 -6.45 1.99 -1.97
N HIS A 13 -6.25 1.18 -3.01
CA HIS A 13 -5.59 -0.12 -2.92
C HIS A 13 -4.09 0.01 -2.65
N VAL A 14 -3.43 1.02 -3.23
CA VAL A 14 -2.04 1.39 -2.91
C VAL A 14 -1.94 1.87 -1.47
N LYS A 15 -2.86 2.73 -1.01
CA LYS A 15 -2.95 3.14 0.41
C LYS A 15 -3.21 1.96 1.32
N SER A 16 -4.06 1.00 0.93
CA SER A 16 -4.34 -0.23 1.69
C SER A 16 -3.15 -1.17 1.70
N ALA A 17 -2.43 -1.32 0.59
CA ALA A 17 -1.22 -2.14 0.52
C ALA A 17 -0.08 -1.53 1.35
N ILE A 18 0.04 -0.20 1.37
CA ILE A 18 0.92 0.56 2.27
C ILE A 18 0.46 0.39 3.73
N ASN A 19 -0.84 0.35 4.01
CA ASN A 19 -1.38 0.12 5.36
C ASN A 19 -1.21 -1.33 5.84
N GLU A 20 -1.32 -2.31 4.94
CA GLU A 20 -1.07 -3.74 5.20
C GLU A 20 0.43 -4.03 5.34
N GLN A 21 1.28 -3.28 4.64
CA GLN A 21 2.73 -3.18 4.90
C GLN A 21 3.05 -2.07 5.90
N ARG A 22 2.22 -1.93 6.93
CA ARG A 22 2.53 -1.09 8.09
C ARG A 22 4.00 -1.34 8.46
N PRO A 23 4.88 -0.33 8.49
CA PRO A 23 6.08 -0.41 9.29
C PRO A 23 5.57 -0.71 10.70
N LYS A 24 5.78 -1.97 11.12
CA LYS A 24 5.22 -2.60 12.31
C LYS A 24 5.39 -1.66 13.49
N ASP A 25 4.31 -0.96 13.88
CA ASP A 25 4.17 -0.18 15.11
C ASP A 25 5.23 0.91 15.40
N GLY A 26 6.26 1.04 14.55
CA GLY A 26 7.46 1.82 14.78
C GLY A 26 7.25 3.30 14.49
N LEU A 27 6.66 3.64 13.33
CA LEU A 27 6.41 5.04 12.96
C LEU A 27 5.13 5.60 13.58
N ALA A 28 4.08 4.78 13.70
CA ALA A 28 2.76 5.23 14.16
C ALA A 28 2.71 5.61 15.66
N ARG A 29 3.74 5.28 16.44
CA ARG A 29 3.86 5.61 17.88
C ARG A 29 4.96 6.62 18.18
N ARG A 30 5.64 7.15 17.15
CA ARG A 30 6.68 8.18 17.28
C ARG A 30 6.07 9.55 16.97
N ASN A 31 6.33 10.53 17.82
CA ASN A 31 6.07 11.92 17.51
C ASN A 31 7.29 12.50 16.80
N PHE A 32 7.06 13.28 15.74
CA PHE A 32 8.12 13.92 14.97
C PHE A 32 7.91 15.43 15.03
N ASP A 33 8.84 16.12 15.67
CA ASP A 33 8.78 17.59 15.81
C ASP A 33 9.29 18.30 14.55
N ARG A 34 10.06 17.61 13.71
CA ARG A 34 10.63 18.13 12.46
C ARG A 34 10.42 17.15 11.32
N ILE A 35 10.20 17.70 10.13
CA ILE A 35 10.02 16.92 8.88
C ILE A 35 11.25 16.03 8.61
N ILE A 36 12.46 16.53 8.88
CA ILE A 36 13.71 15.78 8.68
C ILE A 36 13.74 14.49 9.51
N ASP A 37 13.22 14.53 10.75
CA ASP A 37 13.22 13.35 11.62
C ASP A 37 12.24 12.28 11.11
N LEU A 38 11.12 12.70 10.52
CA LEU A 38 10.18 11.82 9.83
C LEU A 38 10.82 11.19 8.59
N GLU A 39 11.50 11.99 7.76
CA GLU A 39 12.16 11.50 6.54
C GLU A 39 13.23 10.46 6.86
N ILE A 40 14.07 10.70 7.87
CA ILE A 40 15.09 9.75 8.31
C ILE A 40 14.44 8.46 8.81
N ALA A 41 13.39 8.56 9.63
CA ALA A 41 12.70 7.40 10.17
C ALA A 41 12.01 6.58 9.06
N VAL A 42 11.32 7.23 8.12
CA VAL A 42 10.67 6.57 6.97
C VAL A 42 11.71 5.86 6.11
N ASN A 43 12.81 6.53 5.74
CA ASN A 43 13.85 5.93 4.92
C ASN A 43 14.51 4.74 5.61
N SER A 44 14.77 4.84 6.91
CA SER A 44 15.35 3.75 7.70
C SER A 44 14.44 2.53 7.70
N GLU A 45 13.12 2.71 7.92
CA GLU A 45 12.16 1.61 7.93
C GLU A 45 12.01 0.98 6.54
N LEU A 46 11.97 1.79 5.46
CA LEU A 46 11.90 1.28 4.09
C LEU A 46 13.13 0.43 3.71
N GLN A 47 14.32 0.79 4.20
CA GLN A 47 15.54 0.00 4.00
C GLN A 47 15.52 -1.35 4.72
N THR A 48 14.68 -1.53 5.74
CA THR A 48 14.55 -2.83 6.41
C THR A 48 13.71 -3.85 5.63
N ILE A 49 12.96 -3.40 4.62
CA ILE A 49 12.07 -4.28 3.85
C ILE A 49 12.91 -5.07 2.82
N PRO A 50 12.92 -6.41 2.88
CA PRO A 50 13.64 -7.23 1.91
C PRO A 50 13.08 -7.06 0.49
N GLU A 51 13.97 -7.06 -0.52
CA GLU A 51 13.57 -6.95 -1.93
C GLU A 51 12.52 -8.00 -2.35
N LYS A 52 12.67 -9.23 -1.86
CA LYS A 52 11.73 -10.34 -2.11
C LYS A 52 10.29 -10.03 -1.67
N ASP A 53 10.11 -9.18 -0.66
CA ASP A 53 8.79 -8.84 -0.15
C ASP A 53 8.08 -7.89 -1.13
N TYR A 54 8.81 -6.96 -1.77
CA TYR A 54 8.28 -6.14 -2.86
C TYR A 54 7.80 -6.98 -4.05
N GLN A 55 8.55 -8.02 -4.42
CA GLN A 55 8.13 -8.95 -5.48
C GLN A 55 6.84 -9.70 -5.12
N GLY A 56 6.72 -10.14 -3.87
CA GLY A 56 5.51 -10.77 -3.36
C GLY A 56 4.30 -9.85 -3.43
N VAL A 57 4.48 -8.57 -3.09
CA VAL A 57 3.44 -7.53 -3.17
C VAL A 57 3.03 -7.27 -4.61
N PHE A 58 3.98 -7.20 -5.54
CA PHE A 58 3.68 -7.00 -6.95
C PHE A 58 2.82 -8.14 -7.51
N ARG A 59 3.12 -9.40 -7.18
CA ARG A 59 2.28 -10.55 -7.57
C ARG A 59 0.86 -10.46 -7.00
N LYS A 60 0.73 -10.08 -5.73
CA LYS A 60 -0.59 -9.85 -5.10
C LYS A 60 -1.37 -8.75 -5.82
N TRP A 61 -0.69 -7.69 -6.25
CA TRP A 61 -1.31 -6.60 -7.02
C TRP A 61 -1.84 -7.09 -8.37
N GLN A 62 -1.08 -7.91 -9.10
CA GLN A 62 -1.55 -8.53 -10.35
C GLN A 62 -2.80 -9.39 -10.13
N ILE A 63 -2.86 -10.15 -9.03
CA ILE A 63 -4.03 -10.96 -8.67
C ILE A 63 -5.24 -10.06 -8.36
N ARG A 64 -5.06 -8.96 -7.62
CA ARG A 64 -6.14 -8.00 -7.31
C ARG A 64 -6.68 -7.35 -8.59
N LEU A 65 -5.82 -7.01 -9.55
CA LEU A 65 -6.26 -6.48 -10.85
C LEU A 65 -7.12 -7.51 -11.61
N LYS A 66 -6.71 -8.79 -11.62
CA LYS A 66 -7.50 -9.85 -12.23
C LYS A 66 -8.89 -9.97 -11.58
N ARG A 67 -8.95 -9.99 -10.24
CA ARG A 67 -10.21 -10.06 -9.49
C ARG A 67 -11.11 -8.85 -9.73
N CYS A 68 -10.54 -7.66 -9.90
CA CYS A 68 -11.28 -6.46 -10.27
C CYS A 68 -12.01 -6.66 -11.61
N THR A 69 -11.32 -7.23 -12.61
CA THR A 69 -11.94 -7.56 -13.90
C THR A 69 -13.01 -8.64 -13.77
N GLU A 70 -12.72 -9.73 -13.04
CA GLU A 70 -13.68 -10.82 -12.80
C GLU A 70 -14.92 -10.36 -12.03
N SER A 71 -14.79 -9.35 -11.17
CA SER A 71 -15.88 -8.76 -10.40
C SER A 71 -16.56 -7.60 -11.12
N HIS A 72 -16.26 -7.37 -12.40
CA HIS A 72 -16.80 -6.25 -13.19
C HIS A 72 -16.61 -4.86 -12.55
N GLY A 73 -15.54 -4.69 -11.76
CA GLY A 73 -15.23 -3.45 -11.05
C GLY A 73 -15.86 -3.32 -9.66
N GLU A 74 -16.63 -4.31 -9.20
CA GLU A 74 -17.13 -4.37 -7.82
C GLU A 74 -16.01 -4.66 -6.82
N TYR A 75 -16.22 -4.26 -5.57
CA TYR A 75 -15.29 -4.56 -4.48
C TYR A 75 -15.35 -6.04 -4.12
N PHE A 76 -14.19 -6.69 -4.01
CA PHE A 76 -14.07 -8.15 -3.88
C PHE A 76 -13.35 -8.60 -2.60
N GLU A 77 -13.12 -7.70 -1.65
CA GLU A 77 -12.50 -8.01 -0.35
C GLU A 77 -13.61 -8.12 0.70
N GLY A 78 -14.12 -9.34 0.89
CA GLY A 78 -15.27 -9.61 1.77
C GLY A 78 -16.20 -10.75 1.31
N LEU A 79 -15.87 -11.42 0.20
CA LEU A 79 -16.50 -12.67 -0.26
C LEU A 79 -15.68 -13.89 0.16
#